data_AF-A0A521LCR8-F1
#
_entry.id   AF-A0A521LCR8-F1
#
_cell.length_a   1.000
_cell.length_b   1.000
_cell.length_c   1.000
_cell.angle_alpha   90.00
_cell.angle_beta   90.00
_cell.angle_gamma   90.00
#
_symmetry.space_group_name_H-M   'P 1'
#
loop_
_entity.id
_entity.type
_entity.pdbx_description
1 polymer ?
#
loop_
_entity_poly.entity_id
_entity_poly.type
_entity_poly.pdbx_seq_one_letter_code
_entity_poly.pdbx_strand_id
1 'polypeptide(L)'
;LGMTRAEVKARFDQIVDFSGVEKFLDTPIKRYSIGMYARLAFAVAAHLETEILFVDEVLAVGDAEFQKRCLDRMSEVANAGRTVLFVSHNLAAITALTKRGIVLKEGRVIFDGPTEAAVSHYSESLTKGRKDRNWGKGKNTTFVSADLLDESGMPTDTYEPGTPIVLRIELETSGMPGMTLELTLRDSNNLPVAFYSSQVFSQVEIPNQSGRYVCVVRLKPYFLASGDYSFDLGTNYMTIMSDHDVDSAVTFNVAACSPEGSAFDFKQDYGLGAHAMLIDAPVKFDRIGEAVVGYKSAGSA
;
A
#
# COMPACT_ATOMS: atom_id res chain seq x y z
N LEU A 1 26.82 -15.00 9.43
CA LEU A 1 26.13 -14.78 10.72
C LEU A 1 26.82 -13.76 11.61
N GLY A 2 28.10 -13.42 11.45
CA GLY A 2 28.75 -12.37 12.26
C GLY A 2 28.91 -12.69 13.76
N MET A 3 28.38 -13.83 14.21
CA MET A 3 28.41 -14.32 15.58
C MET A 3 29.35 -15.54 15.70
N THR A 4 30.03 -15.64 16.83
CA THR A 4 30.72 -16.84 17.28
C THR A 4 29.72 -17.96 17.57
N ARG A 5 30.18 -19.22 17.56
CA ARG A 5 29.32 -20.36 17.93
C ARG A 5 28.74 -20.25 19.34
N ALA A 6 29.48 -19.64 20.27
CA ALA A 6 29.01 -19.43 21.64
C ALA A 6 27.85 -18.43 21.68
N GLU A 7 27.96 -17.32 20.95
CA GLU A 7 26.90 -16.32 20.84
C GLU A 7 25.65 -16.87 20.15
N VAL A 8 25.83 -17.64 19.06
CA VAL A 8 24.71 -18.31 18.39
C VAL A 8 24.00 -19.25 19.36
N LYS A 9 24.75 -20.07 20.12
CA LYS A 9 24.17 -21.00 21.09
C LYS A 9 23.43 -20.28 22.22
N ALA A 10 23.93 -19.15 22.69
CA ALA A 10 23.30 -18.36 23.75
C ALA A 10 21.98 -17.70 23.31
N ARG A 11 21.84 -17.38 22.01
CA ARG A 11 20.67 -16.68 21.45
C ARG A 11 19.73 -17.58 20.66
N PHE A 12 20.08 -18.85 20.48
CA PHE A 12 19.37 -19.77 19.60
C PHE A 12 17.88 -19.83 19.93
N ASP A 13 17.54 -20.11 21.19
CA ASP A 13 16.14 -20.24 21.62
C ASP A 13 15.36 -18.94 21.44
N GLN A 14 15.99 -17.78 21.70
CA GLN A 14 15.36 -16.46 21.50
C GLN A 14 15.10 -16.17 20.02
N ILE A 15 16.04 -16.52 19.13
CA ILE A 15 15.88 -16.36 17.68
C ILE A 15 14.74 -17.25 17.16
N VAL A 16 14.68 -18.50 17.65
CA VAL A 16 13.64 -19.46 17.28
C VAL A 16 12.27 -18.96 17.73
N ASP A 17 12.12 -18.59 18.99
CA ASP A 17 10.87 -18.04 19.54
C ASP A 17 10.43 -16.75 18.82
N PHE A 18 11.38 -15.85 18.55
CA PHE A 18 11.11 -14.62 17.80
C PHE A 18 10.60 -14.92 16.40
N SER A 19 11.30 -15.79 15.66
CA SER A 19 10.92 -16.15 14.29
C SER A 19 9.58 -16.90 14.20
N GLY A 20 9.20 -17.65 15.22
CA GLY A 20 8.01 -18.51 15.22
C GLY A 20 8.09 -19.70 14.25
N VAL A 21 9.30 -20.08 13.79
CA VAL A 21 9.50 -21.19 12.84
C VAL A 21 9.86 -22.52 13.51
N GLU A 22 9.66 -22.65 14.83
CA GLU A 22 10.12 -23.78 15.65
C GLU A 22 9.78 -25.16 15.04
N LYS A 23 8.54 -25.35 14.59
CA LYS A 23 8.06 -26.61 13.97
C LYS A 23 8.75 -26.96 12.65
N PHE A 24 9.47 -26.02 12.04
CA PHE A 24 10.07 -26.14 10.72
C PHE A 24 11.60 -26.00 10.75
N LEU A 25 12.22 -25.93 11.93
CA LEU A 25 13.68 -25.79 12.11
C LEU A 25 14.48 -26.84 11.35
N ASP A 26 14.06 -28.11 11.40
CA ASP A 26 14.72 -29.22 10.71
C ASP A 26 14.36 -29.32 9.22
N THR A 27 13.47 -28.45 8.74
CA THR A 27 13.10 -28.41 7.32
C THR A 27 14.17 -27.63 6.54
N PRO A 28 14.65 -28.13 5.38
CA PRO A 28 15.58 -27.38 4.55
C PRO A 28 15.02 -26.02 4.14
N ILE A 29 15.82 -24.95 4.28
CA ILE A 29 15.42 -23.55 4.00
C ILE A 29 14.78 -23.37 2.61
N LYS A 30 15.22 -24.13 1.60
CA LYS A 30 14.62 -24.12 0.25
C LYS A 30 13.13 -24.50 0.19
N ARG A 31 12.57 -25.02 1.28
CA ARG A 31 11.15 -25.36 1.44
C ARG A 31 10.40 -24.37 2.34
N TYR A 32 11.06 -23.34 2.83
CA TYR A 32 10.41 -22.29 3.61
C TYR A 32 9.56 -21.44 2.65
N SER A 33 8.40 -20.99 3.13
CA SER A 33 7.73 -19.88 2.45
C SER A 33 8.62 -18.63 2.54
N ILE A 34 8.37 -17.67 1.65
CA ILE A 34 9.09 -16.38 1.66
C ILE A 34 8.90 -15.70 3.03
N GLY A 35 7.70 -15.77 3.61
CA GLY A 35 7.43 -15.26 4.96
C GLY A 35 8.22 -15.97 6.06
N MET A 36 8.29 -17.31 6.06
CA MET A 36 9.11 -18.05 7.03
C MET A 36 10.60 -17.70 6.91
N TYR A 37 11.09 -17.58 5.68
CA TYR A 37 12.46 -17.18 5.42
C TYR A 37 12.76 -15.78 5.95
N ALA A 38 11.91 -14.80 5.62
CA ALA A 38 12.05 -13.43 6.07
C ALA A 38 11.93 -13.30 7.59
N ARG A 39 10.99 -14.02 8.23
CA ARG A 39 10.83 -14.07 9.68
C ARG A 39 12.10 -14.56 10.37
N LEU A 40 12.68 -15.65 9.87
CA LEU A 40 13.93 -16.19 10.42
C LEU A 40 15.12 -15.25 10.16
N ALA A 41 15.23 -14.68 8.96
CA ALA A 41 16.28 -13.73 8.62
C ALA A 41 16.23 -12.48 9.51
N PHE A 42 15.03 -11.93 9.73
CA PHE A 42 14.81 -10.81 10.63
C PHE A 42 15.13 -11.18 12.08
N ALA A 43 14.65 -12.33 12.56
CA ALA A 43 14.92 -12.78 13.92
C ALA A 43 16.43 -12.86 14.20
N VAL A 44 17.20 -13.42 13.26
CA VAL A 44 18.65 -13.46 13.34
C VAL A 44 19.24 -12.04 13.37
N ALA A 45 18.82 -11.15 12.45
CA ALA A 45 19.31 -9.77 12.38
C ALA A 45 19.00 -8.95 13.65
N ALA A 46 17.82 -9.12 14.24
CA ALA A 46 17.39 -8.41 15.44
C ALA A 46 18.08 -8.89 16.72
N HIS A 47 18.70 -10.08 16.70
CA HIS A 47 19.48 -10.64 17.80
C HIS A 47 21.00 -10.50 17.59
N LEU A 48 21.42 -9.96 16.45
CA LEU A 48 22.81 -9.62 16.21
C LEU A 48 23.24 -8.44 17.10
N GLU A 49 24.44 -8.54 17.66
CA GLU A 49 25.09 -7.46 18.39
C GLU A 49 25.97 -6.66 17.43
N THR A 50 25.37 -5.64 16.80
CA THR A 50 26.09 -4.71 15.92
C THR A 50 25.98 -3.28 16.45
N GLU A 51 27.02 -2.50 16.20
CA GLU A 51 27.05 -1.07 16.53
C GLU A 51 26.11 -0.26 15.62
N ILE A 52 26.00 -0.69 14.36
CA ILE A 52 25.17 -0.10 13.31
C ILE A 52 24.26 -1.18 12.73
N LEU A 53 22.96 -0.90 12.65
CA LEU A 53 21.96 -1.75 11.99
C LEU A 53 21.36 -0.97 10.81
N PHE A 54 21.49 -1.53 9.61
CA PHE A 54 20.85 -1.00 8.40
C PHE A 54 19.61 -1.82 8.08
N VAL A 55 18.48 -1.14 7.91
CA VAL A 55 17.18 -1.77 7.65
C VAL A 55 16.54 -1.05 6.48
N ASP A 56 16.36 -1.78 5.38
CA ASP A 56 15.83 -1.26 4.13
C ASP A 56 14.53 -2.00 3.79
N GLU A 57 13.39 -1.34 3.97
CA GLU A 57 12.04 -1.81 3.59
C GLU A 57 11.60 -3.20 4.11
N VAL A 58 12.33 -3.79 5.05
CA VAL A 58 12.10 -5.18 5.51
C VAL A 58 10.81 -5.36 6.34
N LEU A 59 10.23 -4.26 6.84
CA LEU A 59 9.07 -4.34 7.74
C LEU A 59 7.76 -4.77 7.08
N ALA A 60 7.69 -4.79 5.75
CA ALA A 60 6.50 -5.22 5.04
C ALA A 60 6.30 -6.75 5.07
N VAL A 61 7.28 -7.53 5.55
CA VAL A 61 7.23 -8.99 5.48
C VAL A 61 6.76 -9.63 6.80
N GLY A 62 5.66 -10.37 6.74
CA GLY A 62 5.08 -11.10 7.87
C GLY A 62 3.64 -10.67 8.19
N ASP A 63 2.99 -11.40 9.09
CA ASP A 63 1.67 -11.03 9.61
C ASP A 63 1.75 -9.79 10.55
N ALA A 64 0.61 -9.15 10.82
CA ALA A 64 0.55 -7.94 11.65
C ALA A 64 1.13 -8.14 13.06
N GLU A 65 0.99 -9.35 13.61
CA GLU A 65 1.56 -9.70 14.92
C GLU A 65 3.10 -9.71 14.85
N PHE A 66 3.67 -10.32 13.82
CA PHE A 66 5.10 -10.33 13.58
C PHE A 66 5.66 -8.93 13.27
N GLN A 67 4.95 -8.13 12.47
CA GLN A 67 5.32 -6.74 12.22
C GLN A 67 5.40 -5.92 13.51
N LYS A 68 4.41 -6.10 14.41
CA LYS A 68 4.44 -5.46 15.73
C LYS A 68 5.66 -5.92 16.55
N ARG A 69 5.95 -7.23 16.59
CA ARG A 69 7.17 -7.75 17.26
C ARG A 69 8.45 -7.16 16.67
N CYS A 70 8.51 -6.97 15.36
CA CYS A 70 9.64 -6.33 14.67
C CYS A 70 9.82 -4.87 15.09
N LEU A 71 8.73 -4.09 15.13
CA LEU A 71 8.73 -2.69 15.55
C LEU A 71 9.16 -2.54 17.02
N ASP A 72 8.58 -3.34 17.91
CA ASP A 72 8.91 -3.34 19.33
C ASP A 72 10.41 -3.64 19.53
N ARG A 73 10.90 -4.67 18.84
CA ARG A 73 12.31 -5.05 18.92
C ARG A 73 13.25 -3.99 18.34
N MET A 74 12.88 -3.34 17.23
CA MET A 74 13.65 -2.23 16.67
C MET A 74 13.73 -1.05 17.63
N SER A 75 12.62 -0.73 18.30
CA SER A 75 12.58 0.31 19.32
C SER A 75 13.51 -0.01 20.50
N GLU A 76 13.52 -1.26 20.98
CA GLU A 76 14.47 -1.71 22.00
C GLU A 76 15.92 -1.56 21.54
N VAL A 77 16.24 -2.00 20.32
CA VAL A 77 17.59 -1.93 19.74
C VAL A 77 18.03 -0.47 19.60
N ALA A 78 17.16 0.43 19.13
CA ALA A 78 17.43 1.86 19.03
C ALA A 78 17.64 2.52 20.40
N ASN A 79 16.92 2.07 21.43
CA ASN A 79 17.06 2.59 22.80
C ASN A 79 18.26 2.00 23.56
N ALA A 80 18.80 0.86 23.13
CA ALA A 80 19.98 0.22 23.71
C ALA A 80 21.32 0.91 23.34
N GLY A 81 21.29 2.13 22.77
CA GLY A 81 22.48 2.91 22.43
C GLY A 81 23.13 2.53 21.09
N ARG A 82 22.42 1.80 20.23
CA ARG A 82 22.90 1.42 18.89
C ARG A 82 22.43 2.43 17.84
N THR A 83 23.20 2.55 16.75
CA THR A 83 22.77 3.35 15.60
C THR A 83 21.92 2.51 14.68
N VAL A 84 20.67 2.91 14.44
CA VAL A 84 19.78 2.27 13.47
C VAL A 84 19.57 3.23 12.32
N LEU A 85 19.93 2.79 11.11
CA LEU A 85 19.60 3.49 9.88
C LEU A 85 18.42 2.76 9.24
N PHE A 86 17.27 3.42 9.29
CA PHE A 86 15.99 2.88 8.85
C PHE A 86 15.52 3.60 7.58
N VAL A 87 15.30 2.83 6.51
CA VAL A 87 14.81 3.30 5.22
C VAL A 87 13.44 2.67 4.98
N SER A 88 12.44 3.51 4.75
CA SER A 88 11.06 3.09 4.53
C SER A 88 10.27 4.21 3.84
N HIS A 89 9.22 3.85 3.12
CA HIS A 89 8.19 4.77 2.66
C HIS A 89 7.01 4.89 3.66
N ASN A 90 6.97 4.07 4.72
CA ASN A 90 5.95 4.17 5.76
C ASN A 90 6.30 5.29 6.74
N LEU A 91 5.68 6.47 6.54
CA LEU A 91 5.91 7.67 7.35
C LEU A 91 5.48 7.49 8.82
N ALA A 92 4.47 6.67 9.10
CA ALA A 92 4.05 6.38 10.47
C ALA A 92 5.12 5.59 11.24
N ALA A 93 5.69 4.56 10.61
CA ALA A 93 6.81 3.80 11.17
C ALA A 93 8.06 4.67 11.34
N ILE A 94 8.39 5.51 10.36
CA ILE A 94 9.49 6.49 10.46
C ILE A 94 9.29 7.40 11.67
N THR A 95 8.09 7.96 11.82
CA THR A 95 7.75 8.86 12.93
C THR A 95 7.87 8.17 14.28
N ALA A 96 7.45 6.90 14.39
CA ALA A 96 7.50 6.15 15.63
C ALA A 96 8.91 5.69 16.02
N LEU A 97 9.75 5.34 15.06
CA LEU A 97 11.03 4.65 15.31
C LEU A 97 12.27 5.55 15.24
N THR A 98 12.18 6.72 14.61
CA THR A 98 13.34 7.56 14.33
C THR A 98 13.27 8.90 15.08
N LYS A 99 14.44 9.46 15.43
CA LYS A 99 14.56 10.77 16.08
C LYS A 99 15.09 11.86 15.13
N ARG A 100 15.74 11.44 14.05
CA ARG A 100 16.33 12.27 12.99
C ARG A 100 16.02 11.62 11.65
N GLY A 101 15.63 12.42 10.66
CA GLY A 101 15.36 11.98 9.30
C GLY A 101 16.23 12.74 8.30
N ILE A 102 16.63 12.04 7.24
CA ILE A 102 17.36 12.59 6.09
C ILE A 102 16.49 12.35 4.86
N VAL A 103 16.21 13.42 4.11
CA VAL A 103 15.44 13.34 2.86
C VAL A 103 16.39 13.48 1.68
N LEU A 104 16.33 12.51 0.77
CA LEU A 104 17.12 12.48 -0.46
C LEU A 104 16.24 12.77 -1.68
N LYS A 105 16.76 13.55 -2.63
CA LYS A 105 16.17 13.74 -3.95
C LYS A 105 17.28 13.72 -4.99
N GLU A 106 17.14 12.87 -6.02
CA GLU A 106 18.13 12.73 -7.12
C GLU A 106 19.56 12.53 -6.61
N GLY A 107 19.71 11.69 -5.57
CA GLY A 107 21.00 11.40 -4.94
C GLY A 107 21.59 12.52 -4.08
N ARG A 108 20.84 13.60 -3.80
CA ARG A 108 21.29 14.72 -2.95
C ARG A 108 20.44 14.81 -1.69
N VAL A 109 21.08 15.14 -0.57
CA VAL A 109 20.40 15.47 0.69
C VAL A 109 19.70 16.81 0.53
N ILE A 110 18.38 16.82 0.58
CA ILE A 110 17.56 18.03 0.53
C ILE A 110 17.05 18.46 1.91
N PHE A 111 17.10 17.55 2.89
CA PHE A 111 16.80 17.85 4.29
C PHE A 111 17.55 16.89 5.23
N ASP A 112 17.95 17.41 6.38
CA ASP A 112 18.57 16.65 7.47
C ASP A 112 18.21 17.32 8.80
N GLY A 113 17.44 16.64 9.66
CA GLY A 113 16.94 17.23 10.89
C GLY A 113 15.99 16.32 11.67
N PRO A 114 15.19 16.87 12.61
CA PRO A 114 14.21 16.10 13.36
C PRO A 114 13.23 15.37 12.45
N THR A 115 12.82 14.16 12.85
CA THR A 115 11.96 13.28 12.03
C THR A 115 10.67 13.95 11.56
N GLU A 116 9.96 14.67 12.43
CA GLU A 116 8.70 15.36 12.07
C GLU A 116 8.90 16.38 10.93
N ALA A 117 10.01 17.13 10.98
CA ALA A 117 10.37 18.08 9.94
C ALA A 117 10.82 17.37 8.65
N ALA A 118 11.52 16.24 8.76
CA ALA A 118 11.90 15.42 7.60
C ALA A 118 10.67 14.86 6.88
N VAL A 119 9.71 14.32 7.63
CA VAL A 119 8.44 13.82 7.11
C VAL A 119 7.70 14.96 6.41
N SER A 120 7.60 16.12 7.04
CA SER A 120 6.97 17.30 6.42
C SER A 120 7.67 17.71 5.10
N HIS A 121 9.00 17.80 5.09
CA HIS A 121 9.79 18.11 3.90
C HIS A 121 9.62 17.08 2.78
N TYR A 122 9.58 15.79 3.14
CA TYR A 122 9.34 14.71 2.20
C TYR A 122 7.94 14.82 1.59
N SER A 123 6.89 14.94 2.42
CA SER A 123 5.51 15.12 1.97
C SER A 123 5.35 16.35 1.07
N GLU A 124 5.94 17.49 1.43
CA GLU A 124 5.94 18.69 0.57
C GLU A 124 6.66 18.47 -0.76
N SER A 125 7.75 17.69 -0.77
CA SER A 125 8.51 17.39 -1.99
C SER A 125 7.71 16.52 -2.95
N LEU A 126 6.90 15.59 -2.43
CA LEU A 126 5.92 14.81 -3.19
C LEU A 126 4.85 15.73 -3.79
N THR A 127 4.33 16.68 -3.01
CA THR A 127 3.34 17.66 -3.50
C THR A 127 3.92 18.60 -4.56
N LYS A 128 5.18 19.05 -4.43
CA LYS A 128 5.84 19.93 -5.41
C LYS A 128 6.11 19.23 -6.74
N GLY A 129 6.55 17.96 -6.71
CA GLY A 129 6.69 17.16 -7.93
C GLY A 129 5.37 16.99 -8.70
N ARG A 130 4.24 16.93 -7.98
CA ARG A 130 2.88 16.91 -8.55
C ARG A 130 2.37 18.29 -9.01
N LYS A 131 2.82 19.41 -8.41
CA LYS A 131 2.41 20.77 -8.78
C LYS A 131 3.07 21.33 -10.05
N ASP A 132 4.31 20.94 -10.34
CA ASP A 132 5.02 21.34 -11.58
C ASP A 132 4.70 20.43 -12.78
N ARG A 133 3.81 19.45 -12.60
CA ARG A 133 3.26 18.63 -13.67
C ARG A 133 2.44 19.50 -14.63
N ASN A 134 2.62 19.28 -15.93
CA ASN A 134 1.64 19.73 -16.91
C ASN A 134 0.39 18.84 -16.82
N TRP A 135 -0.69 19.36 -16.25
CA TRP A 135 -1.97 18.66 -16.16
C TRP A 135 -2.74 18.66 -17.48
N GLY A 136 -2.28 19.39 -18.49
CA GLY A 136 -3.06 19.60 -19.71
C GLY A 136 -4.31 20.45 -19.43
N LYS A 137 -5.20 20.50 -20.41
CA LYS A 137 -6.44 21.30 -20.31
C LYS A 137 -7.54 20.66 -21.14
N GLY A 138 -8.71 20.47 -20.54
CA GLY A 138 -9.93 20.16 -21.27
C GLY A 138 -10.60 21.40 -21.85
N LYS A 139 -11.68 21.18 -22.61
CA LYS A 139 -12.47 22.26 -23.17
C LYS A 139 -13.31 22.95 -22.10
N ASN A 140 -13.87 22.16 -21.18
CA ASN A 140 -14.79 22.65 -20.15
C ASN A 140 -14.23 22.49 -18.74
N THR A 141 -13.35 21.52 -18.52
CA THR A 141 -12.76 21.27 -17.22
C THR A 141 -11.24 21.20 -17.29
N THR A 142 -10.58 21.41 -16.16
CA THR A 142 -9.13 21.33 -16.05
C THR A 142 -8.75 20.83 -14.67
N PHE A 143 -8.17 19.65 -14.57
CA PHE A 143 -7.54 19.19 -13.33
C PHE A 143 -6.36 20.09 -12.96
N VAL A 144 -6.27 20.44 -11.67
CA VAL A 144 -5.22 21.30 -11.12
C VAL A 144 -4.26 20.52 -10.22
N SER A 145 -4.79 19.57 -9.44
CA SER A 145 -3.98 18.68 -8.62
C SER A 145 -4.80 17.46 -8.18
N ALA A 146 -4.13 16.36 -7.88
CA ALA A 146 -4.74 15.19 -7.25
C ALA A 146 -3.76 14.52 -6.29
N ASP A 147 -4.26 14.09 -5.13
CA ASP A 147 -3.47 13.47 -4.08
C ASP A 147 -4.20 12.26 -3.47
N LEU A 148 -3.46 11.17 -3.26
CA LEU A 148 -3.86 10.12 -2.31
C LEU A 148 -3.63 10.63 -0.89
N LEU A 149 -4.59 10.41 0.00
CA LEU A 149 -4.52 10.81 1.40
C LEU A 149 -4.40 9.58 2.31
N ASP A 150 -3.59 9.71 3.37
CA ASP A 150 -3.52 8.74 4.46
C ASP A 150 -4.68 8.92 5.47
N GLU A 151 -4.69 8.11 6.53
CA GLU A 151 -5.72 8.17 7.58
C GLU A 151 -5.76 9.50 8.35
N SER A 152 -4.65 10.25 8.36
CA SER A 152 -4.55 11.57 8.97
C SER A 152 -5.03 12.70 8.04
N GLY A 153 -5.33 12.38 6.78
CA GLY A 153 -5.72 13.32 5.75
C GLY A 153 -4.54 14.01 5.05
N MET A 154 -3.33 13.51 5.25
CA MET A 154 -2.12 14.06 4.64
C MET A 154 -1.79 13.36 3.31
N PRO A 155 -1.21 14.07 2.32
CA PRO A 155 -0.80 13.45 1.07
C PRO A 155 0.23 12.33 1.28
N THR A 156 0.00 11.20 0.62
CA THR A 156 0.86 10.01 0.65
C THR A 156 1.05 9.43 -0.75
N ASP A 157 2.06 8.58 -0.89
CA ASP A 157 2.32 7.71 -2.04
C ASP A 157 2.24 6.23 -1.64
N THR A 158 1.72 5.93 -0.46
CA THR A 158 1.59 4.56 0.05
C THR A 158 0.13 4.27 0.34
N TYR A 159 -0.34 3.10 -0.09
CA TYR A 159 -1.67 2.59 0.25
C TYR A 159 -1.57 1.35 1.13
N GLU A 160 -2.33 1.32 2.21
CA GLU A 160 -2.45 0.17 3.10
C GLU A 160 -3.64 -0.70 2.69
N PRO A 161 -3.42 -1.95 2.22
CA PRO A 161 -4.50 -2.84 1.80
C PRO A 161 -5.55 -3.07 2.89
N GLY A 162 -6.82 -3.03 2.52
CA GLY A 162 -7.93 -3.16 3.46
C GLY A 162 -8.36 -1.85 4.13
N THR A 163 -7.69 -0.72 3.86
CA THR A 163 -8.16 0.61 4.23
C THR A 163 -8.87 1.31 3.07
N PRO A 164 -9.75 2.31 3.30
CA PRO A 164 -10.38 3.06 2.21
C PRO A 164 -9.36 3.89 1.41
N ILE A 165 -9.42 3.83 0.08
CA ILE A 165 -8.64 4.73 -0.78
C ILE A 165 -9.30 6.11 -0.78
N VAL A 166 -8.56 7.17 -0.41
CA VAL A 166 -9.06 8.54 -0.36
C VAL A 166 -8.29 9.43 -1.33
N LEU A 167 -8.96 9.98 -2.33
CA LEU A 167 -8.39 10.89 -3.31
C LEU A 167 -8.94 12.30 -3.11
N ARG A 168 -8.05 13.29 -3.00
CA ARG A 168 -8.39 14.72 -3.04
C ARG A 168 -8.03 15.27 -4.41
N ILE A 169 -9.03 15.76 -5.15
CA ILE A 169 -8.87 16.25 -6.52
C ILE A 169 -9.31 17.70 -6.58
N GLU A 170 -8.48 18.55 -7.16
CA GLU A 170 -8.83 19.94 -7.49
C GLU A 170 -9.01 20.08 -9.00
N LEU A 171 -10.08 20.77 -9.40
CA LEU A 171 -10.35 21.06 -10.80
C LEU A 171 -11.00 22.43 -10.98
N GLU A 172 -10.83 22.99 -12.17
CA GLU A 172 -11.55 24.16 -12.67
C GLU A 172 -12.61 23.72 -13.68
N THR A 173 -13.75 24.42 -13.72
CA THR A 173 -14.82 24.17 -14.69
C THR A 173 -15.36 25.46 -15.28
N SER A 174 -15.82 25.40 -16.54
CA SER A 174 -16.60 26.44 -17.22
C SER A 174 -18.06 26.49 -16.77
N GLY A 175 -18.51 25.48 -16.01
CA GLY A 175 -19.90 25.30 -15.62
C GLY A 175 -20.77 24.60 -16.66
N MET A 176 -20.17 23.91 -17.65
CA MET A 176 -20.94 23.08 -18.58
C MET A 176 -21.73 22.00 -17.81
N PRO A 177 -23.07 21.93 -17.95
CA PRO A 177 -23.88 20.89 -17.29
C PRO A 177 -23.57 19.48 -17.83
N GLY A 178 -23.81 18.44 -17.03
CA GLY A 178 -23.66 17.05 -17.46
C GLY A 178 -22.20 16.56 -17.55
N MET A 179 -21.27 17.27 -16.93
CA MET A 179 -19.87 16.87 -16.81
C MET A 179 -19.69 15.85 -15.69
N THR A 180 -18.92 14.79 -15.92
CA THR A 180 -18.68 13.69 -14.97
C THR A 180 -17.20 13.59 -14.62
N LEU A 181 -16.89 13.01 -13.46
CA LEU A 181 -15.54 12.64 -13.05
C LEU A 181 -15.38 11.12 -13.15
N GLU A 182 -14.33 10.68 -13.83
CA GLU A 182 -13.95 9.29 -13.99
C GLU A 182 -12.59 9.03 -13.36
N LEU A 183 -12.45 7.87 -12.72
CA LEU A 183 -11.20 7.39 -12.14
C LEU A 183 -10.92 5.99 -12.70
N THR A 184 -9.70 5.76 -13.19
CA THR A 184 -9.24 4.42 -13.58
C THR A 184 -8.03 4.04 -12.75
N LEU A 185 -8.14 3.00 -11.95
CA LEU A 185 -7.00 2.41 -11.23
C LEU A 185 -6.25 1.48 -12.18
N ARG A 186 -4.93 1.61 -12.26
CA ARG A 186 -4.04 0.77 -13.06
C ARG A 186 -2.94 0.14 -12.24
N ASP A 187 -2.50 -1.04 -12.67
CA ASP A 187 -1.32 -1.72 -12.13
C ASP A 187 0.00 -1.23 -12.77
N SER A 188 1.13 -1.82 -12.38
CA SER A 188 2.46 -1.47 -12.90
C SER A 188 2.64 -1.75 -14.40
N ASN A 189 1.78 -2.56 -15.00
CA ASN A 189 1.78 -2.89 -16.43
C ASN A 189 0.79 -2.01 -17.21
N ASN A 190 0.23 -0.97 -16.58
CA ASN A 190 -0.77 -0.07 -17.13
C ASN A 190 -2.11 -0.75 -17.45
N LEU A 191 -2.36 -1.95 -16.91
CA LEU A 191 -3.62 -2.66 -17.07
C LEU A 191 -4.67 -2.08 -16.12
N PRO A 192 -5.91 -1.83 -16.60
CA PRO A 192 -6.97 -1.33 -15.76
C PRO A 192 -7.42 -2.40 -14.75
N VAL A 193 -7.40 -2.04 -13.47
CA VAL A 193 -7.78 -2.89 -12.34
C VAL A 193 -9.19 -2.55 -11.86
N ALA A 194 -9.53 -1.27 -11.78
CA ALA A 194 -10.83 -0.81 -11.33
C ALA A 194 -11.21 0.51 -11.99
N PHE A 195 -12.51 0.81 -12.00
CA PHE A 195 -13.08 2.00 -12.61
C PHE A 195 -14.17 2.59 -11.73
N TYR A 196 -14.23 3.92 -11.68
CA TYR A 196 -15.28 4.66 -11.01
C TYR A 196 -15.75 5.85 -11.87
N SER A 197 -17.08 5.97 -12.01
CA SER A 197 -17.78 7.13 -12.57
C SER A 197 -18.64 7.81 -11.51
N SER A 198 -18.48 9.13 -11.37
CA SER A 198 -19.30 9.94 -10.47
C SER A 198 -20.78 9.89 -10.85
N GLN A 199 -21.10 9.88 -12.14
CA GLN A 199 -22.48 9.88 -12.61
C GLN A 199 -23.10 8.48 -12.55
N VAL A 200 -22.39 7.45 -13.03
CA VAL A 200 -22.96 6.09 -13.11
C VAL A 200 -23.13 5.47 -11.72
N PHE A 201 -22.14 5.61 -10.84
CA PHE A 201 -22.14 4.93 -9.55
C PHE A 201 -22.60 5.79 -8.37
N SER A 202 -22.64 7.12 -8.54
CA SER A 202 -23.04 8.03 -7.45
C SER A 202 -24.09 9.07 -7.84
N GLN A 203 -24.47 9.16 -9.13
CA GLN A 203 -25.42 10.16 -9.64
C GLN A 203 -24.99 11.60 -9.29
N VAL A 204 -23.68 11.86 -9.35
CA VAL A 204 -23.08 13.16 -9.07
C VAL A 204 -22.40 13.69 -10.33
N GLU A 205 -22.73 14.95 -10.66
CA GLU A 205 -22.10 15.72 -11.74
C GLU A 205 -21.12 16.76 -11.17
N ILE A 206 -20.16 17.18 -12.00
CA ILE A 206 -19.32 18.34 -11.74
C ILE A 206 -20.21 19.59 -11.72
N PRO A 207 -19.99 20.56 -10.80
CA PRO A 207 -20.81 21.76 -10.70
C PRO A 207 -20.97 22.52 -12.02
N ASN A 208 -22.21 22.92 -12.31
CA ASN A 208 -22.58 23.69 -13.50
C ASN A 208 -22.34 25.22 -13.34
N GLN A 209 -21.52 25.61 -12.37
CA GLN A 209 -21.12 26.98 -12.15
C GLN A 209 -19.61 27.09 -12.34
N SER A 210 -19.19 28.04 -13.18
CA SER A 210 -17.76 28.24 -13.42
C SER A 210 -17.03 28.59 -12.13
N GLY A 211 -15.87 27.98 -11.92
CA GLY A 211 -15.07 28.16 -10.73
C GLY A 211 -14.09 27.02 -10.51
N ARG A 212 -13.38 27.10 -9.39
CA ARG A 212 -12.45 26.07 -8.92
C ARG A 212 -13.08 25.31 -7.77
N TYR A 213 -12.98 23.98 -7.81
CA TYR A 213 -13.60 23.08 -6.86
C TYR A 213 -12.60 22.06 -6.36
N VAL A 214 -12.83 21.58 -5.14
CA VAL A 214 -12.12 20.45 -4.55
C VAL A 214 -13.15 19.36 -4.28
N CYS A 215 -12.90 18.15 -4.76
CA CYS A 215 -13.67 16.98 -4.38
C CYS A 215 -12.78 15.97 -3.63
N VAL A 216 -13.38 15.27 -2.67
CA VAL A 216 -12.73 14.17 -1.96
C VAL A 216 -13.51 12.90 -2.26
N VAL A 217 -12.90 11.99 -2.99
CA VAL A 217 -13.48 10.70 -3.36
C VAL A 217 -12.95 9.64 -2.40
N ARG A 218 -13.86 9.01 -1.64
CA ARG A 218 -13.54 7.90 -0.73
C ARG A 218 -14.06 6.60 -1.31
N LEU A 219 -13.16 5.80 -1.89
CA LEU A 219 -13.48 4.48 -2.41
C LEU A 219 -13.47 3.44 -1.28
N LYS A 220 -14.14 2.31 -1.51
CA LYS A 220 -14.15 1.20 -0.56
C LYS A 220 -12.74 0.60 -0.40
N PRO A 221 -12.49 -0.13 0.70
CA PRO A 221 -11.25 -0.87 0.84
C PRO A 221 -11.04 -1.90 -0.26
N TYR A 222 -9.80 -1.98 -0.74
CA TYR A 222 -9.34 -2.99 -1.69
C TYR A 222 -8.10 -3.70 -1.15
N PHE A 223 -8.02 -5.00 -1.36
CA PHE A 223 -6.82 -5.79 -1.04
C PHE A 223 -5.95 -5.92 -2.29
N LEU A 224 -5.37 -4.79 -2.68
CA LEU A 224 -4.50 -4.68 -3.86
C LEU A 224 -3.21 -5.47 -3.64
N ALA A 225 -2.73 -6.16 -4.67
CA ALA A 225 -1.45 -6.87 -4.61
C ALA A 225 -0.29 -5.92 -4.30
N SER A 226 0.78 -6.40 -3.68
CA SER A 226 1.99 -5.59 -3.48
C SER A 226 2.56 -5.17 -4.84
N GLY A 227 2.92 -3.90 -4.99
CA GLY A 227 3.42 -3.33 -6.24
C GLY A 227 3.00 -1.87 -6.43
N ASP A 228 3.33 -1.34 -7.60
CA ASP A 228 3.01 0.04 -7.97
C ASP A 228 1.65 0.13 -8.67
N TYR A 229 0.96 1.24 -8.41
CA TYR A 229 -0.33 1.56 -8.99
C TYR A 229 -0.41 3.03 -9.38
N SER A 230 -1.35 3.32 -10.27
CA SER A 230 -1.71 4.69 -10.59
C SER A 230 -3.22 4.88 -10.77
N PHE A 231 -3.71 6.08 -10.50
CA PHE A 231 -5.03 6.54 -10.91
C PHE A 231 -4.89 7.48 -12.11
N ASP A 232 -5.58 7.16 -13.18
CA ASP A 232 -5.92 8.13 -14.22
C ASP A 232 -7.16 8.91 -13.79
N LEU A 233 -7.21 10.19 -14.19
CA LEU A 233 -8.40 11.02 -14.04
C LEU A 233 -8.95 11.37 -15.41
N GLY A 234 -10.26 11.25 -15.56
CA GLY A 234 -10.98 11.66 -16.74
C GLY A 234 -12.15 12.56 -16.40
N THR A 235 -12.52 13.44 -17.32
CA THR A 235 -13.82 14.11 -17.31
C THR A 235 -14.52 13.86 -18.63
N ASN A 236 -15.82 13.57 -18.56
CA ASN A 236 -16.62 13.30 -19.74
C ASN A 236 -17.88 14.15 -19.77
N TYR A 237 -18.35 14.43 -20.97
CA TYR A 237 -19.70 14.92 -21.22
C TYR A 237 -20.62 13.75 -21.58
N MET A 238 -21.78 13.68 -20.93
CA MET A 238 -22.77 12.62 -21.12
C MET A 238 -22.21 11.19 -20.96
N THR A 239 -21.08 11.01 -20.26
CA THR A 239 -20.39 9.70 -20.04
C THR A 239 -19.76 9.08 -21.30
N ILE A 240 -19.78 9.75 -22.47
CA ILE A 240 -19.32 9.15 -23.74
C ILE A 240 -18.25 9.99 -24.44
N MET A 241 -18.21 11.29 -24.18
CA MET A 241 -17.27 12.21 -24.84
C MET A 241 -16.24 12.71 -23.84
N SER A 242 -14.98 12.34 -24.02
CA SER A 242 -13.87 12.88 -23.21
C SER A 242 -13.71 14.39 -23.40
N ASP A 243 -13.51 15.08 -22.29
CA ASP A 243 -13.18 16.50 -22.20
C ASP A 243 -11.73 16.71 -21.73
N HIS A 244 -11.32 16.06 -20.64
CA HIS A 244 -9.96 16.13 -20.10
C HIS A 244 -9.55 14.79 -19.50
N ASP A 245 -8.46 14.21 -20.00
CA ASP A 245 -7.84 13.00 -19.45
C ASP A 245 -6.42 13.30 -18.95
N VAL A 246 -6.06 12.68 -17.83
CA VAL A 246 -4.77 12.81 -17.16
C VAL A 246 -4.31 11.44 -16.70
N ASP A 247 -3.41 10.84 -17.48
CA ASP A 247 -2.85 9.51 -17.19
C ASP A 247 -1.93 9.55 -15.97
N SER A 248 -2.02 8.54 -15.10
CA SER A 248 -1.21 8.44 -13.89
C SER A 248 -1.21 9.76 -13.08
N ALA A 249 -2.38 10.37 -12.93
CA ALA A 249 -2.62 11.58 -12.14
C ALA A 249 -2.09 11.46 -10.70
N VAL A 250 -2.29 10.28 -10.11
CA VAL A 250 -1.79 9.91 -8.79
C VAL A 250 -1.08 8.57 -8.91
N THR A 251 0.15 8.47 -8.40
CA THR A 251 0.89 7.21 -8.29
C THR A 251 1.09 6.86 -6.83
N PHE A 252 1.03 5.57 -6.51
CA PHE A 252 1.25 5.07 -5.16
C PHE A 252 1.76 3.62 -5.18
N ASN A 253 2.37 3.20 -4.08
CA ASN A 253 2.90 1.87 -3.85
C ASN A 253 2.06 1.12 -2.80
N VAL A 254 1.99 -0.20 -2.97
CA VAL A 254 1.48 -1.14 -1.98
C VAL A 254 2.64 -2.00 -1.50
N ALA A 255 3.09 -1.77 -0.27
CA ALA A 255 4.29 -2.40 0.29
C ALA A 255 4.19 -3.92 0.38
N ALA A 256 3.07 -4.40 0.93
CA ALA A 256 2.72 -5.81 1.08
C ALA A 256 1.21 -5.96 1.18
N CYS A 257 0.70 -7.10 0.72
CA CYS A 257 -0.71 -7.44 0.85
C CYS A 257 -0.88 -8.84 1.40
N SER A 258 -1.24 -8.90 2.68
CA SER A 258 -1.52 -10.15 3.39
C SER A 258 -2.90 -10.08 4.02
N PRO A 259 -3.98 -10.29 3.23
CA PRO A 259 -5.33 -10.27 3.75
C PRO A 259 -5.49 -11.25 4.91
N GLU A 260 -6.26 -10.86 5.93
CA GLU A 260 -6.55 -11.67 7.12
C GLU A 260 -5.31 -12.12 7.93
N GLY A 261 -4.16 -11.47 7.73
CA GLY A 261 -2.92 -11.80 8.45
C GLY A 261 -2.26 -13.09 7.99
N SER A 262 -2.56 -13.57 6.77
CA SER A 262 -1.85 -14.73 6.21
C SER A 262 -0.37 -14.43 6.02
N ALA A 263 0.52 -15.42 6.16
CA ALA A 263 1.95 -15.23 5.90
C ALA A 263 2.31 -15.10 4.40
N PHE A 264 1.30 -15.10 3.52
CA PHE A 264 1.47 -14.97 2.08
C PHE A 264 1.31 -13.52 1.66
N ASP A 265 2.31 -13.02 0.93
CA ASP A 265 2.27 -11.71 0.31
C ASP A 265 1.75 -11.86 -1.13
N PHE A 266 0.58 -11.31 -1.38
CA PHE A 266 -0.09 -11.34 -2.67
C PHE A 266 0.54 -10.29 -3.59
N LYS A 267 1.40 -10.72 -4.53
CA LYS A 267 2.19 -9.83 -5.40
C LYS A 267 1.67 -9.75 -6.83
N GLN A 268 1.79 -8.57 -7.44
CA GLN A 268 1.44 -8.37 -8.85
C GLN A 268 2.26 -9.25 -9.80
N ASP A 269 3.57 -9.38 -9.55
CA ASP A 269 4.53 -10.07 -10.42
C ASP A 269 4.40 -11.60 -10.42
N TYR A 270 3.59 -12.17 -9.52
CA TYR A 270 3.30 -13.60 -9.49
C TYR A 270 2.26 -14.01 -10.54
N GLY A 271 1.64 -13.06 -11.25
CA GLY A 271 0.60 -13.34 -12.23
C GLY A 271 -0.71 -13.84 -11.60
N LEU A 272 -0.91 -13.57 -10.31
CA LEU A 272 -2.09 -13.98 -9.53
C LEU A 272 -3.24 -12.95 -9.60
N GLY A 273 -3.07 -11.88 -10.39
CA GLY A 273 -4.00 -10.77 -10.49
C GLY A 273 -3.62 -9.59 -9.60
N ALA A 274 -4.48 -8.57 -9.59
CA ALA A 274 -4.22 -7.29 -8.90
C ALA A 274 -5.02 -7.10 -7.61
N HIS A 275 -5.98 -7.97 -7.30
CA HIS A 275 -6.80 -7.90 -6.10
C HIS A 275 -7.04 -9.29 -5.48
N ALA A 276 -6.84 -9.41 -4.18
CA ALA A 276 -7.19 -10.61 -3.41
C ALA A 276 -8.71 -10.67 -3.17
N MET A 277 -9.35 -11.78 -3.56
CA MET A 277 -10.78 -11.99 -3.32
C MET A 277 -10.98 -12.51 -1.90
N LEU A 278 -11.83 -11.83 -1.13
CA LEU A 278 -12.25 -12.26 0.19
C LEU A 278 -13.70 -12.72 0.17
N ILE A 279 -14.00 -13.72 0.99
CA ILE A 279 -15.35 -14.24 1.19
C ILE A 279 -16.00 -13.55 2.39
N ASP A 280 -17.32 -13.35 2.32
CA ASP A 280 -18.13 -12.77 3.39
C ASP A 280 -18.75 -13.82 4.33
N ALA A 281 -18.56 -15.11 4.03
CA ALA A 281 -19.02 -16.23 4.85
C ALA A 281 -18.04 -17.43 4.78
N PRO A 282 -17.95 -18.27 5.83
CA PRO A 282 -17.06 -19.43 5.84
C PRO A 282 -17.38 -20.43 4.72
N VAL A 283 -16.35 -20.94 4.04
CA VAL A 283 -16.50 -22.07 3.12
C VAL A 283 -16.85 -23.33 3.92
N LYS A 284 -17.96 -23.98 3.59
CA LYS A 284 -18.35 -25.28 4.15
C LYS A 284 -18.07 -26.38 3.14
N PHE A 285 -17.45 -27.46 3.60
CA PHE A 285 -17.22 -28.66 2.80
C PHE A 285 -18.10 -29.78 3.35
N ASP A 286 -19.19 -30.07 2.68
CA ASP A 286 -20.03 -31.22 3.00
C ASP A 286 -19.45 -32.48 2.35
N ARG A 287 -19.32 -33.54 3.13
CA ARG A 287 -18.88 -34.84 2.61
C ARG A 287 -19.97 -35.40 1.72
N ILE A 288 -19.66 -35.61 0.43
CA ILE A 288 -20.57 -36.29 -0.49
C ILE A 288 -20.69 -37.76 -0.04
N GLY A 289 -21.88 -38.15 0.44
CA GLY A 289 -22.30 -39.54 0.52
C GLY A 289 -22.86 -39.98 -0.84
N GLU A 290 -22.53 -41.20 -1.27
CA GLU A 290 -23.00 -41.80 -2.52
C GLU A 290 -24.53 -41.72 -2.68
N ALA A 291 -25.01 -40.85 -3.56
CA ALA A 291 -25.99 -41.13 -4.61
C ALA A 291 -26.46 -39.82 -5.28
N VAL A 292 -26.21 -39.74 -6.59
CA VAL A 292 -26.76 -38.72 -7.49
C VAL A 292 -28.28 -38.90 -7.59
N VAL A 293 -29.09 -37.91 -7.21
CA VAL A 293 -30.45 -37.76 -7.75
C VAL A 293 -30.87 -36.28 -7.78
N GLY A 294 -31.11 -35.77 -9.00
CA GLY A 294 -32.26 -34.90 -9.27
C GLY A 294 -31.98 -33.39 -9.43
N TYR A 295 -31.57 -32.98 -10.64
CA TYR A 295 -32.02 -31.68 -11.16
C TYR A 295 -33.55 -31.72 -11.27
N LYS A 296 -34.25 -31.13 -10.29
CA LYS A 296 -35.66 -30.74 -10.48
C LYS A 296 -35.68 -29.39 -11.17
N SER A 297 -36.11 -29.40 -12.43
CA SER A 297 -36.63 -28.23 -13.12
C SER A 297 -37.81 -27.65 -12.35
N ALA A 298 -37.69 -26.42 -11.86
CA ALA A 298 -38.83 -25.65 -11.37
C ALA A 298 -39.31 -24.74 -12.52
N GLY A 299 -40.30 -25.23 -13.26
CA GLY A 299 -41.22 -24.40 -14.02
C GLY A 299 -42.35 -23.93 -13.11
N SER A 300 -42.65 -22.63 -13.20
CA SER A 300 -43.94 -21.94 -12.99
C SER A 300 -44.86 -22.35 -11.85
N ALA A 301 -45.12 -21.39 -10.96
CA ALA A 301 -46.48 -20.96 -10.66
C ALA A 301 -46.56 -19.45 -10.95
#